data_AF-A0A3G9JXW5-F1
#
_entry.id   AF-A0A3G9JXW5-F1
#
_cell.length_a   1.000
_cell.length_b   1.000
_cell.length_c   1.000
_cell.angle_alpha   90.00
_cell.angle_beta   90.00
_cell.angle_gamma   90.00
#
_symmetry.space_group_name_H-M   'P 1'
#
loop_
_entity.id
_entity.type
_entity.pdbx_description
1 polymer ?
#
loop_
_entity_poly.entity_id
_entity_poly.type
_entity_poly.pdbx_seq_one_letter_code
_entity_poly.pdbx_strand_id
1 'polypeptide(L)'
;MTGFRDIPFDAARQVADGVRAASAARRSCVRIAIEVDEGAPAYLVSCVRDAFVPQTSTGLLHIAAFDAGGTVRVNPDCDAAIVLAGTSGAAPGVARAFCAAGVPSAIVVESSVEAPSSLSSAGIEVIASSSPESLLDKLAEWLSRSCKADVSLGANFPFVRRAVSRRSIGARSSQNAVIGLLPFGSGADLPLMTANQVLMDLDLAGVYGQGASSSRLVEATAVLAGAYASRALSRRLSKSLPGLGALVRTGVAYGATLALGEAMRLRFEVPNAWNHRK
;
A
#
# COMPACT_ATOMS: atom_id res chain seq x y z
N MET A 1 -20.54 21.87 -20.11
CA MET A 1 -21.46 22.15 -18.99
C MET A 1 -21.98 20.82 -18.48
N THR A 2 -21.20 20.11 -17.67
CA THR A 2 -21.65 18.90 -16.96
C THR A 2 -22.63 19.33 -15.89
N GLY A 3 -23.86 18.82 -15.98
CA GLY A 3 -24.96 19.26 -15.13
C GLY A 3 -24.76 18.75 -13.71
N PHE A 4 -25.10 19.58 -12.73
CA PHE A 4 -25.13 19.24 -11.29
C PHE A 4 -25.96 17.98 -10.95
N ARG A 5 -26.71 17.44 -11.93
CA ARG A 5 -27.57 16.26 -11.87
C ARG A 5 -26.82 14.92 -12.09
N ASP A 6 -25.61 14.96 -12.65
CA ASP A 6 -24.87 13.75 -13.06
C ASP A 6 -23.91 13.23 -11.97
N ILE A 7 -23.53 14.10 -11.02
CA ILE A 7 -22.57 13.81 -9.94
C ILE A 7 -22.97 12.59 -9.06
N PRO A 8 -24.25 12.39 -8.68
CA PRO A 8 -24.66 11.20 -7.92
C PRO A 8 -24.45 9.90 -8.71
N PHE A 9 -24.71 9.93 -10.02
CA PHE A 9 -24.52 8.80 -10.91
C PHE A 9 -23.04 8.52 -11.16
N ASP A 10 -22.22 9.55 -11.31
CA ASP A 10 -20.77 9.42 -11.48
C ASP A 10 -20.10 8.84 -10.22
N ALA A 11 -20.50 9.30 -9.03
CA ALA A 11 -19.98 8.74 -7.78
C ALA A 11 -20.44 7.28 -7.57
N ALA A 12 -21.70 6.96 -7.85
CA ALA A 12 -22.19 5.59 -7.80
C ALA A 12 -21.45 4.68 -8.80
N ARG A 13 -21.19 5.18 -10.01
CA ARG A 13 -20.39 4.49 -11.02
C ARG A 13 -18.94 4.31 -10.57
N GLN A 14 -18.32 5.34 -10.00
CA GLN A 14 -16.97 5.27 -9.45
C GLN A 14 -16.86 4.21 -8.34
N VAL A 15 -17.87 4.13 -7.45
CA VAL A 15 -17.93 3.06 -6.44
C VAL A 15 -18.07 1.71 -7.12
N ALA A 16 -18.97 1.55 -8.09
CA ALA A 16 -19.17 0.27 -8.78
C ALA A 16 -17.90 -0.19 -9.53
N ASP A 17 -17.27 0.71 -10.28
CA ASP A 17 -16.03 0.44 -11.01
C ASP A 17 -14.86 0.21 -10.06
N GLY A 18 -14.78 0.97 -8.96
CA GLY A 18 -13.80 0.78 -7.90
C GLY A 18 -13.99 -0.54 -7.14
N VAL A 19 -15.22 -0.98 -6.88
CA VAL A 19 -15.53 -2.28 -6.26
C VAL A 19 -15.07 -3.42 -7.18
N ARG A 20 -15.31 -3.29 -8.50
CA ARG A 20 -14.81 -4.26 -9.49
C ARG A 20 -13.28 -4.26 -9.52
N ALA A 21 -12.65 -3.09 -9.54
CA ALA A 21 -11.20 -2.96 -9.54
C ALA A 21 -10.57 -3.52 -8.26
N ALA A 22 -11.13 -3.23 -7.08
CA ALA A 22 -10.67 -3.78 -5.80
C ALA A 22 -10.86 -5.31 -5.75
N SER A 23 -11.96 -5.82 -6.30
CA SER A 23 -12.18 -7.27 -6.43
C SER A 23 -11.15 -7.93 -7.37
N ALA A 24 -10.81 -7.27 -8.48
CA ALA A 24 -9.78 -7.74 -9.40
C ALA A 24 -8.37 -7.66 -8.78
N ALA A 25 -8.04 -6.55 -8.12
CA ALA A 25 -6.76 -6.32 -7.43
C ALA A 25 -6.54 -7.26 -6.24
N ARG A 26 -7.61 -7.81 -5.65
CA ARG A 26 -7.51 -8.88 -4.65
C ARG A 26 -7.23 -10.26 -5.26
N ARG A 27 -7.56 -10.44 -6.53
CA ARG A 27 -7.38 -11.69 -7.27
C ARG A 27 -6.15 -11.69 -8.17
N SER A 28 -5.46 -10.55 -8.31
CA SER A 28 -4.22 -10.47 -9.04
C SER A 28 -3.12 -11.24 -8.32
N CYS A 29 -2.31 -11.97 -9.07
CA CYS A 29 -1.11 -12.59 -8.53
C CYS A 29 -0.05 -11.53 -8.21
N VAL A 30 0.72 -11.79 -7.16
CA VAL A 30 1.94 -11.04 -6.83
C VAL A 30 3.11 -11.99 -7.03
N ARG A 31 4.07 -11.60 -7.85
CA ARG A 31 5.25 -12.38 -8.20
C ARG A 31 6.50 -11.68 -7.67
N ILE A 32 7.21 -12.30 -6.74
CA ILE A 32 8.44 -11.74 -6.18
C ILE A 32 9.60 -12.67 -6.51
N ALA A 33 10.65 -12.12 -7.12
CA ALA A 33 11.92 -12.81 -7.28
C ALA A 33 12.80 -12.53 -6.05
N ILE A 34 13.39 -13.58 -5.49
CA ILE A 34 14.36 -13.52 -4.39
C ILE A 34 15.61 -14.22 -4.87
N GLU A 35 16.64 -13.43 -5.15
CA GLU A 35 17.92 -13.89 -5.64
C GLU A 35 18.92 -13.86 -4.48
N VAL A 36 19.56 -14.98 -4.19
CA VAL A 36 20.46 -15.13 -3.05
C VAL A 36 21.88 -15.30 -3.56
N ASP A 37 22.74 -14.33 -3.24
CA ASP A 37 24.14 -14.37 -3.60
C ASP A 37 24.91 -15.41 -2.77
N GLU A 38 25.98 -15.93 -3.34
CA GLU A 38 26.96 -16.74 -2.62
C GLU A 38 27.55 -15.94 -1.45
N GLY A 39 27.54 -16.54 -0.26
CA GLY A 39 28.03 -15.89 0.96
C GLY A 39 27.06 -14.87 1.56
N ALA A 40 25.80 -14.83 1.11
CA ALA A 40 24.79 -13.98 1.74
C ALA A 40 24.66 -14.28 3.25
N PRO A 41 24.63 -13.26 4.13
CA PRO A 41 24.52 -13.45 5.57
C PRO A 41 23.32 -14.31 5.95
N ALA A 42 23.57 -15.33 6.80
CA ALA A 42 22.54 -16.32 7.15
C ALA A 42 21.29 -15.70 7.77
N TYR A 43 21.44 -14.60 8.53
CA TYR A 43 20.31 -13.92 9.15
C TYR A 43 19.41 -13.19 8.13
N LEU A 44 19.98 -12.65 7.03
CA LEU A 44 19.20 -12.04 5.95
C LEU A 44 18.37 -13.10 5.24
N VAL A 45 19.02 -14.22 4.90
CA VAL A 45 18.36 -15.36 4.25
C VAL A 45 17.25 -15.92 5.14
N SER A 46 17.52 -16.13 6.43
CA SER A 46 16.49 -16.65 7.36
C SER A 46 15.34 -15.66 7.53
N CYS A 47 15.64 -14.37 7.72
CA CYS A 47 14.61 -13.35 7.90
C CYS A 47 13.69 -13.24 6.69
N VAL A 48 14.27 -13.25 5.48
CA VAL A 48 13.49 -13.21 4.23
C VAL A 48 12.71 -14.51 4.05
N ARG A 49 13.31 -15.68 4.26
CA ARG A 49 12.60 -16.96 4.17
C ARG A 49 11.39 -17.01 5.11
N ASP A 50 11.55 -16.56 6.34
CA ASP A 50 10.51 -16.65 7.37
C ASP A 50 9.40 -15.61 7.13
N ALA A 51 9.72 -14.46 6.52
CA ALA A 51 8.75 -13.40 6.21
C ALA A 51 7.98 -13.62 4.88
N PHE A 52 8.63 -14.21 3.86
CA PHE A 52 8.04 -14.46 2.55
C PHE A 52 7.33 -15.81 2.51
N VAL A 53 6.30 -15.95 3.32
CA VAL A 53 5.40 -17.11 3.33
C VAL A 53 4.02 -16.67 2.84
N PRO A 54 3.63 -16.97 1.57
CA PRO A 54 2.35 -16.58 1.02
C PRO A 54 1.18 -17.18 1.81
N GLN A 55 0.24 -16.33 2.25
CA GLN A 55 -0.99 -16.78 2.92
C GLN A 55 -2.12 -17.15 1.95
N THR A 56 -1.94 -16.93 0.64
CA THR A 56 -2.93 -17.27 -0.39
C THR A 56 -2.24 -17.92 -1.60
N SER A 57 -3.02 -18.48 -2.52
CA SER A 57 -2.51 -19.06 -3.79
C SER A 57 -2.06 -18.03 -4.83
N THR A 58 -2.23 -16.73 -4.55
CA THR A 58 -1.88 -15.65 -5.49
C THR A 58 -0.49 -15.07 -5.26
N GLY A 59 0.18 -15.43 -4.15
CA GLY A 59 1.57 -15.04 -3.88
C GLY A 59 2.53 -16.08 -4.44
N LEU A 60 3.25 -15.71 -5.49
CA LEU A 60 4.20 -16.57 -6.18
C LEU A 60 5.62 -16.07 -5.89
N LEU A 61 6.48 -16.98 -5.48
CA LEU A 61 7.89 -16.69 -5.20
C LEU A 61 8.77 -17.45 -6.18
N HIS A 62 9.71 -16.74 -6.80
CA HIS A 62 10.84 -17.33 -7.50
C HIS A 62 12.06 -17.16 -6.62
N ILE A 63 12.68 -18.27 -6.20
CA ILE A 63 13.88 -18.23 -5.36
C ILE A 63 15.00 -18.91 -6.14
N ALA A 64 16.10 -18.20 -6.35
CA ALA A 64 17.29 -18.73 -6.99
C ALA A 64 18.55 -18.27 -6.25
N ALA A 65 19.56 -19.12 -6.29
CA ALA A 65 20.90 -18.79 -5.82
C ALA A 65 21.79 -18.49 -7.03
N PHE A 66 22.73 -17.58 -6.87
CA PHE A 66 23.69 -17.21 -7.90
C PHE A 66 25.09 -17.01 -7.32
N ASP A 67 26.09 -17.11 -8.20
CA ASP A 67 27.51 -16.93 -7.91
C ASP A 67 28.15 -15.96 -8.91
N ALA A 68 29.45 -15.69 -8.73
CA ALA A 68 30.20 -14.86 -9.66
C ALA A 68 30.31 -15.55 -11.04
N GLY A 69 29.62 -15.00 -12.04
CA GLY A 69 29.67 -15.49 -13.42
C GLY A 69 28.49 -16.38 -13.82
N GLY A 70 27.57 -16.68 -12.92
CA GLY A 70 26.31 -17.36 -13.22
C GLY A 70 25.38 -16.53 -14.12
N THR A 71 24.61 -17.21 -14.98
CA THR A 71 23.58 -16.55 -15.80
C THR A 71 22.34 -16.29 -14.95
N VAL A 72 22.00 -15.01 -14.76
CA VAL A 72 20.77 -14.59 -14.08
C VAL A 72 19.56 -14.85 -14.99
N ARG A 73 18.58 -15.59 -14.48
CA ARG A 73 17.28 -15.77 -15.16
C ARG A 73 16.31 -14.69 -14.71
N VAL A 74 16.13 -13.68 -15.56
CA VAL A 74 15.17 -12.60 -15.29
C VAL A 74 13.80 -12.98 -15.80
N ASN A 75 12.81 -12.98 -14.91
CA ASN A 75 11.40 -13.03 -15.29
C ASN A 75 10.83 -11.60 -15.33
N PRO A 76 10.47 -11.06 -16.50
CA PRO A 76 9.93 -9.70 -16.62
C PRO A 76 8.53 -9.54 -16.01
N ASP A 77 7.82 -10.65 -15.74
CA ASP A 77 6.48 -10.63 -15.15
C ASP A 77 6.50 -10.47 -13.61
N CYS A 78 7.68 -10.38 -13.00
CA CYS A 78 7.84 -10.13 -11.57
C CYS A 78 7.40 -8.72 -11.19
N ASP A 79 6.68 -8.58 -10.08
CA ASP A 79 6.28 -7.28 -9.52
C ASP A 79 7.44 -6.60 -8.80
N ALA A 80 8.39 -7.38 -8.26
CA ALA A 80 9.59 -6.91 -7.59
C ALA A 80 10.67 -8.00 -7.57
N ALA A 81 11.94 -7.58 -7.48
CA ALA A 81 13.09 -8.45 -7.31
C ALA A 81 13.95 -8.03 -6.10
N ILE A 82 14.21 -8.95 -5.19
CA ILE A 82 15.01 -8.74 -3.98
C ILE A 82 16.29 -9.54 -4.14
N VAL A 83 17.44 -8.87 -4.10
CA VAL A 83 18.75 -9.49 -4.21
C VAL A 83 19.42 -9.43 -2.84
N LEU A 84 19.66 -10.58 -2.22
CA LEU A 84 20.41 -10.66 -0.98
C LEU A 84 21.89 -10.70 -1.33
N ALA A 85 22.61 -9.62 -1.02
CA ALA A 85 24.03 -9.52 -1.35
C ALA A 85 24.88 -10.42 -0.44
N GLY A 86 25.93 -10.97 -1.03
CA GLY A 86 26.91 -11.82 -0.36
C GLY A 86 28.32 -11.40 -0.74
N THR A 87 29.22 -12.35 -0.80
CA THR A 87 30.66 -12.10 -0.98
C THR A 87 31.11 -12.17 -2.45
N SER A 88 30.26 -12.62 -3.37
CA SER A 88 30.65 -12.79 -4.78
C SER A 88 30.80 -11.45 -5.53
N GLY A 89 30.12 -10.40 -5.05
CA GLY A 89 30.06 -9.10 -5.72
C GLY A 89 29.16 -9.07 -6.97
N ALA A 90 28.41 -10.14 -7.26
CA ALA A 90 27.54 -10.23 -8.44
C ALA A 90 26.18 -9.55 -8.25
N ALA A 91 25.74 -9.29 -7.01
CA ALA A 91 24.43 -8.69 -6.69
C ALA A 91 24.07 -7.41 -7.49
N PRO A 92 24.99 -6.44 -7.71
CA PRO A 92 24.73 -5.27 -8.55
C PRO A 92 24.38 -5.61 -10.01
N GLY A 93 25.01 -6.66 -10.55
CA GLY A 93 24.72 -7.16 -11.90
C GLY A 93 23.32 -7.77 -12.00
N VAL A 94 22.96 -8.60 -11.02
CA VAL A 94 21.63 -9.21 -10.92
C VAL A 94 20.53 -8.16 -10.82
N ALA A 95 20.66 -7.21 -9.89
CA ALA A 95 19.67 -6.15 -9.70
C ALA A 95 19.51 -5.29 -10.97
N ARG A 96 20.62 -4.98 -11.67
CA ARG A 96 20.57 -4.27 -12.96
C ARG A 96 19.85 -5.05 -14.04
N ALA A 97 20.00 -6.38 -14.08
CA ALA A 97 19.31 -7.21 -15.05
C ALA A 97 17.78 -7.16 -14.86
N PHE A 98 17.30 -7.21 -13.62
CA PHE A 98 15.87 -7.02 -13.31
C PHE A 98 15.37 -5.61 -13.65
N CYS A 99 16.11 -4.57 -13.26
CA CYS A 99 15.73 -3.19 -13.57
C CYS A 99 15.72 -2.92 -15.08
N ALA A 100 16.65 -3.49 -15.85
CA ALA A 100 16.65 -3.38 -17.31
C ALA A 100 15.42 -4.06 -17.96
N ALA A 101 14.84 -5.07 -17.31
CA ALA A 101 13.59 -5.70 -17.70
C ALA A 101 12.33 -4.95 -17.20
N GLY A 102 12.49 -3.81 -16.53
CA GLY A 102 11.38 -3.02 -15.97
C GLY A 102 10.85 -3.51 -14.62
N VAL A 103 11.55 -4.46 -13.98
CA VAL A 103 11.20 -4.96 -12.65
C VAL A 103 11.89 -4.10 -11.59
N PRO A 104 11.16 -3.49 -10.64
CA PRO A 104 11.76 -2.78 -9.51
C PRO A 104 12.64 -3.73 -8.70
N SER A 105 13.89 -3.34 -8.43
CA SER A 105 14.84 -4.18 -7.70
C SER A 105 15.40 -3.51 -6.46
N ALA A 106 15.60 -4.30 -5.41
CA ALA A 106 16.30 -3.89 -4.21
C ALA A 106 17.47 -4.84 -3.92
N ILE A 107 18.59 -4.27 -3.46
CA ILE A 107 19.71 -5.03 -2.91
C ILE A 107 19.68 -4.92 -1.39
N VAL A 108 19.66 -6.06 -0.72
CA VAL A 108 19.71 -6.15 0.74
C VAL A 108 21.13 -6.45 1.17
N VAL A 109 21.68 -5.61 2.04
CA VAL A 109 23.02 -5.73 2.63
C VAL A 109 22.93 -5.66 4.15
N GLU A 110 23.91 -6.22 4.84
CA GLU A 110 23.96 -6.14 6.31
C GLU A 110 24.33 -4.74 6.78
N SER A 111 25.33 -4.13 6.11
CA SER A 111 25.83 -2.80 6.45
C SER A 111 25.72 -1.82 5.29
N SER A 112 25.42 -0.56 5.59
CA SER A 112 25.42 0.52 4.59
C SER A 112 26.81 0.79 4.01
N VAL A 113 27.87 0.30 4.65
CA VAL A 113 29.25 0.40 4.16
C VAL A 113 29.49 -0.55 2.97
N GLU A 114 28.72 -1.64 2.90
CA GLU A 114 28.77 -2.63 1.81
C GLU A 114 27.88 -2.21 0.63
N ALA A 115 27.10 -1.14 0.78
CA ALA A 115 26.24 -0.61 -0.27
C ALA A 115 27.08 -0.12 -1.46
N PRO A 116 26.87 -0.68 -2.67
CA PRO A 116 27.56 -0.20 -3.85
C PRO A 116 27.07 1.22 -4.18
N SER A 117 27.94 2.21 -4.00
CA SER A 117 27.62 3.64 -4.10
C SER A 117 27.15 4.11 -5.49
N SER A 118 27.28 3.28 -6.52
CA SER A 118 26.94 3.56 -7.91
C SER A 118 25.52 3.12 -8.34
N LEU A 119 24.68 2.62 -7.42
CA LEU A 119 23.39 1.99 -7.75
C LEU A 119 22.17 2.92 -7.66
N SER A 120 22.25 4.02 -6.91
CA SER A 120 21.09 4.90 -6.69
C SER A 120 20.57 5.56 -7.98
N SER A 121 21.41 5.69 -9.01
CA SER A 121 21.05 6.25 -10.32
C SER A 121 20.34 5.26 -11.26
N ALA A 122 20.28 3.97 -10.92
CA ALA A 122 19.72 2.92 -11.77
C ALA A 122 18.28 2.50 -11.37
N GLY A 123 17.65 3.21 -10.43
CA GLY A 123 16.33 2.83 -9.89
C GLY A 123 16.37 1.59 -8.97
N ILE A 124 17.57 1.19 -8.53
CA ILE A 124 17.80 0.10 -7.59
C ILE A 124 17.84 0.68 -6.17
N GLU A 125 17.00 0.15 -5.28
CA GLU A 125 17.02 0.56 -3.87
C GLU A 125 18.03 -0.28 -3.08
N VAL A 126 18.86 0.36 -2.26
CA VAL A 126 19.77 -0.37 -1.35
C VAL A 126 19.18 -0.34 0.05
N ILE A 127 18.91 -1.53 0.59
CA ILE A 127 18.32 -1.74 1.90
C ILE A 127 19.38 -2.31 2.82
N ALA A 128 20.00 -1.43 3.60
CA ALA A 128 20.96 -1.82 4.63
C ALA A 128 20.26 -2.01 5.99
N SER A 129 20.42 -3.17 6.61
CA SER A 129 19.89 -3.42 7.95
C SER A 129 20.66 -4.49 8.72
N SER A 130 21.07 -4.16 9.93
CA SER A 130 21.73 -5.06 10.89
C SER A 130 20.76 -5.77 11.84
N SER A 131 19.46 -5.49 11.76
CA SER A 131 18.43 -6.19 12.56
C SER A 131 17.29 -6.72 11.69
N PRO A 132 16.70 -7.88 12.05
CA PRO A 132 15.53 -8.43 11.35
C PRO A 132 14.34 -7.48 11.33
N GLU A 133 14.03 -6.82 12.44
CA GLU A 133 12.88 -5.90 12.52
C GLU A 133 13.04 -4.71 11.57
N SER A 134 14.19 -4.03 11.60
CA SER A 134 14.44 -2.90 10.70
C SER A 134 14.51 -3.34 9.24
N LEU A 135 14.96 -4.57 8.97
CA LEU A 135 15.01 -5.13 7.63
C LEU A 135 13.59 -5.29 7.07
N LEU A 136 12.70 -5.92 7.83
CA LEU A 136 11.31 -6.13 7.41
C LEU A 136 10.55 -4.84 7.25
N ASP A 137 10.76 -3.85 8.13
CA ASP A 137 10.13 -2.54 8.02
C ASP A 137 10.57 -1.81 6.74
N LYS A 138 11.88 -1.79 6.44
CA LYS A 138 12.43 -1.18 5.21
C LYS A 138 11.97 -1.91 3.96
N LEU A 139 11.99 -3.24 3.96
CA LEU A 139 11.50 -4.06 2.85
C LEU A 139 10.01 -3.85 2.61
N ALA A 140 9.20 -3.80 3.68
CA ALA A 140 7.77 -3.54 3.59
C ALA A 140 7.48 -2.16 2.99
N GLU A 141 8.20 -1.13 3.44
CA GLU A 141 8.06 0.22 2.91
C GLU A 141 8.43 0.26 1.42
N TRP A 142 9.56 -0.33 1.03
CA TRP A 142 9.99 -0.41 -0.37
C TRP A 142 9.01 -1.18 -1.26
N LEU A 143 8.58 -2.37 -0.83
CA LEU A 143 7.63 -3.20 -1.58
C LEU A 143 6.29 -2.48 -1.75
N SER A 144 5.80 -1.81 -0.70
CA SER A 144 4.57 -1.03 -0.79
C SER A 144 4.66 0.12 -1.81
N ARG A 145 5.87 0.65 -2.04
CA ARG A 145 6.08 1.72 -3.01
C ARG A 145 6.24 1.21 -4.44
N SER A 146 6.87 0.05 -4.58
CA SER A 146 7.40 -0.45 -5.85
C SER A 146 6.45 -1.41 -6.56
N CYS A 147 5.72 -2.24 -5.80
CA CYS A 147 4.73 -3.15 -6.38
C CYS A 147 3.49 -2.38 -6.85
N LYS A 148 2.89 -2.83 -7.95
CA LYS A 148 1.60 -2.29 -8.44
C LYS A 148 0.39 -2.96 -7.76
N ALA A 149 0.58 -4.16 -7.23
CA ALA A 149 -0.47 -5.01 -6.66
C ALA A 149 -0.58 -4.85 -5.13
N ASP A 150 -0.90 -3.64 -4.67
CA ASP A 150 -0.89 -3.25 -3.26
C ASP A 150 -1.73 -4.20 -2.37
N VAL A 151 -2.99 -4.48 -2.77
CA VAL A 151 -3.91 -5.29 -1.97
C VAL A 151 -3.46 -6.76 -1.89
N SER A 152 -3.13 -7.38 -3.02
CA SER A 152 -2.64 -8.76 -3.04
C SER A 152 -1.30 -8.93 -2.32
N LEU A 153 -0.42 -7.91 -2.36
CA LEU A 153 0.86 -7.94 -1.67
C LEU A 153 0.64 -8.07 -0.16
N GLY A 154 -0.22 -7.22 0.41
CA GLY A 154 -0.59 -7.29 1.82
C GLY A 154 -1.37 -8.54 2.21
N ALA A 155 -2.23 -9.03 1.32
CA ALA A 155 -2.99 -10.27 1.54
C ALA A 155 -2.06 -11.48 1.67
N ASN A 156 -1.02 -11.56 0.83
CA ASN A 156 -0.07 -12.67 0.82
C ASN A 156 1.00 -12.59 1.90
N PHE A 157 1.54 -11.40 2.20
CA PHE A 157 2.68 -11.24 3.08
C PHE A 157 2.33 -10.37 4.30
N PRO A 158 2.14 -10.93 5.50
CA PRO A 158 1.69 -10.17 6.67
C PRO A 158 2.58 -8.98 7.05
N PHE A 159 3.90 -9.12 6.90
CA PHE A 159 4.86 -8.10 7.31
C PHE A 159 4.70 -6.78 6.51
N VAL A 160 4.12 -6.82 5.30
CA VAL A 160 3.92 -5.62 4.47
C VAL A 160 2.58 -4.91 4.71
N ARG A 161 1.63 -5.55 5.42
CA ARG A 161 0.24 -5.06 5.57
C ARG A 161 0.18 -3.64 6.09
N ARG A 162 1.01 -3.34 7.09
CA ARG A 162 1.06 -2.01 7.72
C ARG A 162 1.53 -0.94 6.74
N ALA A 163 2.60 -1.20 5.99
CA ALA A 163 3.16 -0.28 5.00
C ALA A 163 2.16 -0.02 3.86
N VAL A 164 1.60 -1.09 3.27
CA VAL A 164 0.57 -1.00 2.23
C VAL A 164 -0.67 -0.23 2.71
N SER A 165 -1.15 -0.52 3.91
CA SER A 165 -2.31 0.16 4.50
C SER A 165 -2.06 1.65 4.67
N ARG A 166 -0.92 2.04 5.24
CA ARG A 166 -0.55 3.45 5.45
C ARG A 166 -0.44 4.21 4.14
N ARG A 167 0.21 3.62 3.14
CA ARG A 167 0.30 4.20 1.79
C ARG A 167 -1.08 4.41 1.18
N SER A 168 -1.95 3.39 1.25
CA SER A 168 -3.32 3.46 0.74
C SER A 168 -4.13 4.56 1.43
N ILE A 169 -4.05 4.64 2.76
CA ILE A 169 -4.72 5.68 3.56
C ILE A 169 -4.21 7.07 3.18
N GLY A 170 -2.88 7.25 3.07
CA GLY A 170 -2.27 8.52 2.69
C GLY A 170 -2.67 8.98 1.28
N ALA A 171 -2.67 8.06 0.31
CA ALA A 171 -3.10 8.34 -1.06
C ALA A 171 -4.58 8.76 -1.12
N ARG A 172 -5.47 8.03 -0.44
CA ARG A 172 -6.91 8.35 -0.38
C ARG A 172 -7.18 9.65 0.37
N SER A 173 -6.44 9.93 1.44
CA SER A 173 -6.53 11.19 2.18
C SER A 173 -6.14 12.38 1.30
N SER A 174 -5.06 12.22 0.51
CA SER A 174 -4.62 13.24 -0.46
C SER A 174 -5.66 13.46 -1.56
N GLN A 175 -6.27 12.40 -2.10
CA GLN A 175 -7.36 12.50 -3.08
C GLN A 175 -8.57 13.25 -2.50
N ASN A 176 -8.96 12.93 -1.27
CA ASN A 176 -10.07 13.62 -0.61
C ASN A 176 -9.76 15.07 -0.27
N ALA A 177 -8.49 15.41 0.01
CA ALA A 177 -8.04 16.79 0.13
C ALA A 177 -8.29 17.58 -1.17
N VAL A 178 -7.91 17.00 -2.32
CA VAL A 178 -8.13 17.60 -3.65
C VAL A 178 -9.62 17.77 -3.93
N ILE A 179 -10.45 16.78 -3.60
CA ILE A 179 -11.92 16.88 -3.68
C ILE A 179 -12.43 18.04 -2.81
N GLY A 180 -11.85 18.24 -1.62
CA GLY A 180 -12.17 19.34 -0.72
C GLY A 180 -11.84 20.74 -1.25
N LEU A 181 -10.90 20.87 -2.19
CA LEU A 181 -10.58 22.13 -2.88
C LEU A 181 -11.65 22.53 -3.89
N LEU A 182 -12.28 21.54 -4.53
CA LEU A 182 -13.20 21.77 -5.63
C LEU A 182 -14.41 22.61 -5.15
N PRO A 183 -14.87 23.58 -5.96
CA PRO A 183 -15.96 24.49 -5.59
C PRO A 183 -17.32 23.82 -5.77
N PHE A 184 -17.49 22.60 -5.23
CA PHE A 184 -18.78 21.94 -5.23
C PHE A 184 -19.76 22.78 -4.41
N GLY A 185 -20.86 23.20 -5.04
CA GLY A 185 -22.02 23.73 -4.31
C GLY A 185 -22.36 22.75 -3.18
N SER A 186 -22.68 23.29 -2.00
CA SER A 186 -22.62 22.71 -0.64
C SER A 186 -23.38 21.38 -0.39
N GLY A 187 -23.28 20.39 -1.27
CA GLY A 187 -24.07 19.17 -1.35
C GLY A 187 -23.38 18.05 -2.13
N ALA A 188 -22.63 18.37 -3.20
CA ALA A 188 -22.19 17.41 -4.22
C ALA A 188 -20.78 16.83 -4.06
N ASP A 189 -19.98 17.31 -3.11
CA ASP A 189 -18.67 16.76 -2.73
C ASP A 189 -18.77 15.46 -1.92
N LEU A 190 -19.91 15.26 -1.24
CA LEU A 190 -20.18 14.15 -0.34
C LEU A 190 -20.12 12.78 -1.04
N PRO A 191 -20.78 12.55 -2.20
CA PRO A 191 -20.80 11.23 -2.81
C PRO A 191 -19.41 10.77 -3.25
N LEU A 192 -18.59 11.67 -3.77
CA LEU A 192 -17.24 11.36 -4.27
C LEU A 192 -16.25 11.10 -3.12
N MET A 193 -16.30 11.93 -2.07
CA MET A 193 -15.44 11.75 -0.89
C MET A 193 -15.80 10.46 -0.14
N THR A 194 -17.09 10.19 0.03
CA THR A 194 -17.58 8.95 0.66
C THR A 194 -17.26 7.74 -0.21
N ALA A 195 -17.37 7.83 -1.53
CA ALA A 195 -16.95 6.76 -2.45
C ALA A 195 -15.49 6.38 -2.22
N ASN A 196 -14.58 7.35 -2.16
CA ASN A 196 -13.17 7.11 -1.88
C ASN A 196 -12.92 6.48 -0.50
N GLN A 197 -13.68 6.87 0.53
CA GLN A 197 -13.58 6.27 1.87
C GLN A 197 -14.08 4.83 1.90
N VAL A 198 -15.13 4.51 1.14
CA VAL A 198 -15.63 3.14 0.98
C VAL A 198 -14.62 2.27 0.23
N LEU A 199 -14.03 2.78 -0.86
CA LEU A 199 -12.99 2.06 -1.59
C LEU A 199 -11.75 1.80 -0.72
N MET A 200 -11.34 2.78 0.09
CA MET A 200 -10.26 2.61 1.07
C MET A 200 -10.54 1.47 2.05
N ASP A 201 -11.76 1.36 2.58
CA ASP A 201 -12.16 0.25 3.46
C ASP A 201 -12.11 -1.12 2.77
N LEU A 202 -12.53 -1.18 1.49
CA LEU A 202 -12.43 -2.40 0.69
C LEU A 202 -10.98 -2.84 0.48
N ASP A 203 -10.12 -1.88 0.12
CA ASP A 203 -8.68 -2.10 -0.09
C ASP A 203 -8.02 -2.60 1.21
N LEU A 204 -8.24 -1.91 2.34
CA LEU A 204 -7.72 -2.28 3.67
C LEU A 204 -8.14 -3.68 4.07
N ALA A 205 -9.43 -3.98 4.03
CA ALA A 205 -9.89 -5.32 4.38
C ALA A 205 -9.34 -6.41 3.43
N GLY A 206 -9.14 -6.09 2.15
CA GLY A 206 -8.44 -6.97 1.20
C GLY A 206 -7.01 -7.27 1.64
N VAL A 207 -6.27 -6.25 2.06
CA VAL A 207 -4.90 -6.35 2.61
C VAL A 207 -4.84 -7.29 3.83
N TYR A 208 -5.85 -7.25 4.70
CA TYR A 208 -5.93 -8.13 5.87
C TYR A 208 -6.61 -9.48 5.59
N GLY A 209 -6.88 -9.81 4.32
CA GLY A 209 -7.51 -11.07 3.92
C GLY A 209 -8.99 -11.19 4.29
N GLN A 210 -9.62 -10.13 4.81
CA GLN A 210 -11.01 -10.13 5.26
C GLN A 210 -11.97 -9.99 4.07
N GLY A 211 -12.95 -10.90 3.97
CA GLY A 211 -13.96 -10.93 2.91
C GLY A 211 -14.96 -9.76 2.97
N ALA A 212 -15.91 -9.74 2.03
CA ALA A 212 -17.13 -8.94 2.17
C ALA A 212 -18.06 -9.65 3.17
N SER A 213 -17.85 -9.41 4.48
CA SER A 213 -18.68 -10.00 5.56
C SER A 213 -19.78 -9.01 6.00
N SER A 214 -20.77 -9.47 6.78
CA SER A 214 -21.80 -8.62 7.39
C SER A 214 -21.25 -7.50 8.29
N SER A 215 -19.99 -7.60 8.74
CA SER A 215 -19.24 -6.52 9.40
C SER A 215 -19.12 -5.26 8.53
N ARG A 216 -19.20 -5.40 7.20
CA ARG A 216 -19.08 -4.33 6.20
C ARG A 216 -20.24 -3.33 6.27
N LEU A 217 -21.44 -3.76 6.69
CA LEU A 217 -22.57 -2.83 6.85
C LEU A 217 -22.34 -1.87 8.03
N VAL A 218 -21.69 -2.37 9.10
CA VAL A 218 -21.29 -1.55 10.25
C VAL A 218 -20.15 -0.62 9.85
N GLU A 219 -19.15 -1.11 9.10
CA GLU A 219 -18.05 -0.30 8.57
C GLU A 219 -18.56 0.79 7.63
N ALA A 220 -19.45 0.45 6.68
CA ALA A 220 -20.08 1.43 5.78
C ALA A 220 -20.90 2.47 6.56
N THR A 221 -21.62 2.06 7.60
CA THR A 221 -22.39 2.99 8.45
C THR A 221 -21.46 3.91 9.25
N ALA A 222 -20.35 3.40 9.77
CA ALA A 222 -19.34 4.19 10.48
C ALA A 222 -18.63 5.18 9.54
N VAL A 223 -18.29 4.75 8.33
CA VAL A 223 -17.76 5.61 7.26
C VAL A 223 -18.72 6.76 6.96
N LEU A 224 -20.00 6.43 6.75
CA LEU A 224 -21.04 7.42 6.50
C LEU A 224 -21.19 8.40 7.67
N ALA A 225 -21.25 7.90 8.91
CA ALA A 225 -21.34 8.74 10.10
C ALA A 225 -20.12 9.68 10.23
N GLY A 226 -18.91 9.17 9.99
CA GLY A 226 -17.67 9.96 9.98
C GLY A 226 -17.65 11.03 8.88
N ALA A 227 -18.13 10.70 7.69
CA ALA A 227 -18.29 11.64 6.58
C ALA A 227 -19.27 12.77 6.93
N TYR A 228 -20.41 12.47 7.55
CA TYR A 228 -21.36 13.49 8.02
C TYR A 228 -20.78 14.36 9.13
N ALA A 229 -20.08 13.77 10.11
CA ALA A 229 -19.50 14.48 11.25
C ALA A 229 -18.38 15.44 10.81
N SER A 230 -17.43 14.96 9.99
CA SER A 230 -16.35 15.78 9.43
C SER A 230 -16.89 16.96 8.61
N ARG A 231 -18.00 16.77 7.89
CA ARG A 231 -18.64 17.85 7.16
C ARG A 231 -19.28 18.90 8.07
N ALA A 232 -19.93 18.48 9.15
CA ALA A 232 -20.45 19.40 10.16
C ALA A 232 -19.32 20.24 10.77
N LEU A 233 -18.18 19.61 11.07
CA LEU A 233 -16.97 20.26 11.54
C LEU A 233 -16.43 21.26 10.51
N SER A 234 -16.28 20.86 9.25
CA SER A 234 -15.78 21.73 8.17
C SER A 234 -16.65 22.98 7.98
N ARG A 235 -17.98 22.83 7.99
CA ARG A 235 -18.91 23.97 7.91
C ARG A 235 -18.78 24.91 9.09
N ARG A 236 -18.62 24.36 10.31
CA ARG A 236 -18.45 25.16 11.52
C ARG A 236 -17.15 25.95 11.48
N LEU A 237 -16.03 25.31 11.14
CA LEU A 237 -14.72 25.94 11.04
C LEU A 237 -14.65 26.98 9.91
N SER A 238 -15.26 26.69 8.76
CA SER A 238 -15.27 27.63 7.62
C SER A 238 -16.06 28.91 7.90
N LYS A 239 -17.09 28.84 8.77
CA LYS A 239 -17.83 30.03 9.23
C LYS A 239 -17.00 30.90 10.16
N SER A 240 -16.12 30.29 10.96
CA SER A 240 -15.26 31.01 11.91
C SER A 240 -14.03 31.62 11.26
N LEU A 241 -13.62 31.15 10.07
CA LEU A 241 -12.44 31.62 9.34
C LEU A 241 -12.83 32.11 7.93
N PRO A 242 -13.45 33.31 7.82
CA PRO A 242 -13.81 33.88 6.52
C PRO A 242 -12.56 34.06 5.64
N GLY A 243 -12.67 33.68 4.36
CA GLY A 243 -11.55 33.71 3.40
C GLY A 243 -10.67 32.46 3.36
N LEU A 244 -10.71 31.60 4.39
CA LEU A 244 -9.91 30.35 4.45
C LEU A 244 -10.73 29.07 4.20
N GLY A 245 -11.98 29.19 3.74
CA GLY A 245 -12.91 28.06 3.62
C GLY A 245 -12.41 26.91 2.73
N ALA A 246 -11.65 27.19 1.65
CA ALA A 246 -11.06 26.14 0.83
C ALA A 246 -9.95 25.36 1.56
N LEU A 247 -9.09 26.06 2.31
CA LEU A 247 -8.04 25.45 3.13
C LEU A 247 -8.64 24.59 4.25
N VAL A 248 -9.67 25.10 4.93
CA VAL A 248 -10.39 24.37 5.99
C VAL A 248 -11.06 23.11 5.44
N ARG A 249 -11.76 23.20 4.30
CA ARG A 249 -12.39 22.03 3.65
C ARG A 249 -11.35 20.96 3.28
N THR A 250 -10.24 21.38 2.69
CA THR A 250 -9.13 20.52 2.29
C THR A 250 -8.51 19.80 3.50
N GLY A 251 -8.17 20.56 4.54
CA GLY A 251 -7.56 20.01 5.76
C GLY A 251 -8.50 19.05 6.49
N VAL A 252 -9.78 19.39 6.60
CA VAL A 252 -10.77 18.51 7.24
C VAL A 252 -11.00 17.25 6.41
N ALA A 253 -11.07 17.34 5.07
CA ALA A 253 -11.25 16.17 4.20
C ALA A 253 -10.05 15.21 4.28
N TYR A 254 -8.82 15.75 4.26
CA TYR A 254 -7.59 14.96 4.47
C TYR A 254 -7.60 14.29 5.85
N GLY A 255 -7.73 15.09 6.92
CA GLY A 255 -7.62 14.62 8.30
C GLY A 255 -8.70 13.62 8.68
N ALA A 256 -9.95 13.81 8.21
CA ALA A 256 -11.04 12.88 8.47
C ALA A 256 -10.80 11.52 7.79
N THR A 257 -10.30 11.53 6.55
CA THR A 257 -9.99 10.29 5.82
C THR A 257 -8.81 9.56 6.46
N LEU A 258 -7.77 10.29 6.87
CA LEU A 258 -6.61 9.73 7.56
C LEU A 258 -7.01 9.08 8.89
N ALA A 259 -7.78 9.79 9.72
CA ALA A 259 -8.24 9.29 11.02
C ALA A 259 -9.14 8.04 10.87
N LEU A 260 -10.04 8.04 9.88
CA LEU A 260 -10.90 6.91 9.58
C LEU A 260 -10.08 5.69 9.12
N GLY A 261 -9.14 5.90 8.20
CA GLY A 261 -8.26 4.85 7.70
C GLY A 261 -7.38 4.23 8.80
N GLU A 262 -6.79 5.05 9.66
CA GLU A 262 -6.00 4.57 10.81
C GLU A 262 -6.85 3.81 11.82
N ALA A 263 -8.08 4.25 12.08
CA ALA A 263 -9.01 3.52 12.94
C ALA A 263 -9.38 2.14 12.37
N MET A 264 -9.62 2.05 11.05
CA MET A 264 -9.84 0.78 10.36
C MET A 264 -8.63 -0.15 10.41
N ARG A 265 -7.43 0.38 10.13
CA ARG A 265 -6.17 -0.36 10.20
C ARG A 265 -5.96 -0.97 11.60
N LEU A 266 -6.15 -0.15 12.65
CA LEU A 266 -6.04 -0.61 14.04
C LEU A 266 -7.08 -1.67 14.38
N ARG A 267 -8.32 -1.55 13.89
CA ARG A 267 -9.35 -2.58 14.05
C ARG A 267 -8.94 -3.91 13.44
N PHE A 268 -8.30 -3.91 12.27
CA PHE A 268 -7.81 -5.14 11.63
C PHE A 268 -6.55 -5.71 12.31
N GLU A 269 -5.68 -4.86 12.84
CA GLU A 269 -4.48 -5.27 13.59
C GLU A 269 -4.79 -5.76 15.02
N VAL A 270 -5.90 -5.31 15.61
CA VAL A 270 -6.29 -5.64 16.98
C VAL A 270 -7.67 -6.31 16.96
N PRO A 271 -7.76 -7.62 16.64
CA PRO A 271 -9.04 -8.34 16.52
C PRO A 271 -9.90 -8.34 17.79
N ASN A 272 -9.31 -8.10 18.97
CA ASN A 272 -9.97 -8.32 20.28
C ASN A 272 -10.40 -7.05 21.02
N ALA A 273 -10.16 -5.84 20.51
CA ALA A 273 -10.54 -4.62 21.25
C ALA A 273 -12.05 -4.30 21.19
N TRP A 274 -12.78 -4.87 20.22
CA TRP A 274 -14.19 -4.52 19.95
C TRP A 274 -15.13 -5.74 19.86
N ASN A 275 -14.63 -6.94 20.13
CA ASN A 275 -15.46 -8.14 20.31
C ASN A 275 -16.11 -8.14 21.70
N HIS A 276 -16.97 -7.15 21.96
CA HIS A 276 -18.01 -7.28 22.97
C HIS A 276 -19.28 -7.81 22.31
N ARG A 277 -19.41 -9.15 22.30
CA ARG A 277 -20.62 -10.00 22.33
C ARG A 277 -20.23 -11.35 21.69
N LYS A 278 -20.38 -12.50 22.35
CA LYS A 278 -21.37 -12.90 23.35
C LYS A 278 -20.73 -13.59 24.54
#